data_AF-A0A261KN32-F1
#
_entry.id   AF-A0A261KN32-F1
#
_cell.length_a   1.000
_cell.length_b   1.000
_cell.length_c   1.000
_cell.angle_alpha   90.00
_cell.angle_beta   90.00
_cell.angle_gamma   90.00
#
_symmetry.space_group_name_H-M   'P 1'
#
loop_
_entity.id
_entity.type
_entity.pdbx_description
1 polymer ?
#
loop_
_entity_poly.entity_id
_entity_poly.type
_entity_poly.pdbx_seq_one_letter_code
_entity_poly.pdbx_strand_id
1 'polypeptide(L)'
;EIDPKAWQVWRFKGIDQLLLVGDIPGAIRSHEMAAEWADNTSYQELSSLFRNTAEFLKTDPDSKLIKFNAWLWVYYQTRDQRVRERAQQEILKLGGKVEMSEDGEKRFVLPDASK
;
A
#
# COMPACT_ATOMS: atom_id res chain seq x y z
N GLU A 1 -17.33 -1.31 -21.31
CA GLU A 1 -17.00 -0.21 -20.38
C GLU A 1 -16.32 -0.81 -19.16
N ILE A 2 -15.21 -0.23 -18.69
CA ILE A 2 -14.51 -0.70 -17.49
C ILE A 2 -15.23 -0.08 -16.29
N ASP A 3 -15.59 -0.89 -15.29
CA ASP A 3 -16.15 -0.36 -14.04
C ASP A 3 -15.14 0.63 -13.41
N PRO A 4 -15.53 1.86 -13.02
CA PRO A 4 -14.62 2.84 -12.42
C PRO A 4 -13.83 2.34 -11.21
N LYS A 5 -14.26 1.27 -10.53
CA LYS A 5 -13.59 0.66 -9.38
C LYS A 5 -12.77 -0.58 -9.73
N ALA A 6 -12.71 -0.98 -11.00
CA ALA A 6 -12.01 -2.20 -11.42
C ALA A 6 -10.50 -2.18 -11.07
N TRP A 7 -9.89 -1.00 -10.94
CA TRP A 7 -8.51 -0.82 -10.46
C TRP A 7 -8.26 -1.48 -9.08
N GLN A 8 -9.30 -1.65 -8.26
CA GLN A 8 -9.18 -2.24 -6.92
C GLN A 8 -8.65 -3.67 -6.96
N VAL A 9 -9.06 -4.46 -7.96
CA VAL A 9 -8.59 -5.85 -8.12
C VAL A 9 -7.07 -5.88 -8.28
N TRP A 10 -6.54 -5.01 -9.14
CA TRP A 10 -5.11 -4.88 -9.36
C TRP A 10 -4.38 -4.33 -8.14
N ARG A 11 -4.96 -3.33 -7.46
CA ARG A 11 -4.39 -2.79 -6.22
C ARG A 11 -4.28 -3.85 -5.12
N PHE A 12 -5.32 -4.64 -4.88
CA PHE A 12 -5.32 -5.68 -3.84
C PHE A 12 -4.32 -6.77 -4.17
N LYS A 13 -4.34 -7.25 -5.42
CA LYS A 13 -3.38 -8.24 -5.90
C LYS A 13 -1.93 -7.74 -5.75
N GLY A 14 -1.66 -6.48 -6.08
CA GLY A 14 -0.33 -5.89 -5.93
C GLY A 14 0.15 -5.82 -4.49
N ILE A 15 -0.74 -5.49 -3.54
CA ILE A 15 -0.43 -5.50 -2.10
C ILE A 15 -0.14 -6.92 -1.62
N ASP A 16 -0.95 -7.91 -2.01
CA ASP A 16 -0.75 -9.31 -1.59
C ASP A 16 0.55 -9.88 -2.15
N GLN A 17 0.85 -9.58 -3.42
CA GLN A 17 2.11 -9.97 -4.03
C GLN A 17 3.32 -9.36 -3.31
N LEU A 18 3.24 -8.09 -2.93
CA LEU A 18 4.30 -7.40 -2.21
C LEU A 18 4.48 -7.95 -0.78
N LEU A 19 3.39 -8.10 -0.03
CA LEU A 19 3.43 -8.33 1.41
C LEU A 19 3.40 -9.81 1.82
N LEU A 20 2.71 -10.64 1.06
CA LEU A 20 2.38 -12.01 1.46
C LEU A 20 3.13 -13.05 0.62
N VAL A 21 3.34 -12.75 -0.67
CA VAL A 21 3.99 -13.67 -1.61
C VAL A 21 5.47 -13.35 -1.80
N GLY A 22 5.85 -12.07 -1.74
CA GLY A 22 7.20 -11.62 -2.10
C GLY A 22 7.45 -11.56 -3.62
N ASP A 23 6.38 -11.55 -4.43
CA ASP A 23 6.45 -11.44 -5.89
C ASP A 23 6.56 -9.96 -6.31
N ILE A 24 7.78 -9.41 -6.22
CA ILE A 24 8.02 -8.00 -6.56
C ILE A 24 7.72 -7.69 -8.04
N PRO A 25 8.17 -8.49 -9.04
CA PRO A 25 7.82 -8.22 -10.44
C PRO A 25 6.31 -8.23 -10.69
N GLY A 26 5.59 -9.14 -10.04
CA GLY A 26 4.14 -9.18 -10.10
C GLY A 26 3.47 -8.00 -9.39
N ALA A 27 4.00 -7.57 -8.26
CA ALA A 27 3.52 -6.38 -7.55
C ALA A 27 3.69 -5.12 -8.43
N ILE A 28 4.85 -4.93 -9.07
CA ILE A 28 5.10 -3.82 -10.01
C ILE A 28 4.02 -3.81 -11.10
N ARG A 29 3.85 -4.94 -11.82
CA ARG A 29 2.84 -5.04 -12.87
C ARG A 29 1.43 -4.74 -12.38
N SER A 30 1.05 -5.25 -11.21
CA SER A 30 -0.28 -5.00 -10.66
C SER A 30 -0.49 -3.52 -10.31
N HIS A 31 0.54 -2.80 -9.86
CA HIS A 31 0.43 -1.35 -9.64
C HIS A 31 0.34 -0.56 -10.94
N GLU A 32 1.08 -0.96 -11.99
CA GLU A 32 0.95 -0.37 -13.33
C GLU A 32 -0.48 -0.53 -13.87
N MET A 33 -1.05 -1.74 -13.79
CA MET A 33 -2.42 -2.01 -14.22
C MET A 33 -3.46 -1.24 -13.39
N ALA A 34 -3.26 -1.13 -12.07
CA ALA A 34 -4.14 -0.35 -11.22
C ALA A 34 -4.15 1.13 -11.65
N ALA A 35 -2.99 1.68 -12.05
CA ALA A 35 -2.91 3.04 -12.55
C ALA A 35 -3.61 3.22 -13.90
N GLU A 36 -3.37 2.29 -14.83
CA GLU A 36 -4.01 2.29 -16.13
C GLU A 36 -5.54 2.22 -16.03
N TRP A 37 -6.06 1.41 -15.09
CA TRP A 37 -7.50 1.24 -14.93
C TRP A 37 -8.17 2.31 -14.08
N ALA A 38 -7.39 3.08 -13.31
CA ALA A 38 -7.89 4.27 -12.61
C ALA A 38 -7.91 5.51 -13.52
N ASP A 39 -7.07 5.54 -14.56
CA ASP A 39 -7.06 6.64 -15.53
C ASP A 39 -8.41 6.84 -16.21
N ASN A 40 -8.76 8.10 -16.46
CA ASN A 40 -10.02 8.51 -17.10
C ASN A 40 -11.29 8.06 -16.36
N THR A 41 -11.17 7.69 -15.08
CA THR A 41 -12.30 7.42 -14.19
C THR A 41 -12.43 8.54 -13.16
N SER A 42 -13.45 8.46 -12.30
CA SER A 42 -13.56 9.31 -11.11
C SER A 42 -12.47 9.09 -10.05
N TYR A 43 -11.51 8.19 -10.30
CA TYR A 43 -10.39 7.83 -9.42
C TYR A 43 -9.02 8.13 -10.06
N GLN A 44 -8.97 8.94 -11.13
CA GLN A 44 -7.74 9.27 -11.86
C GLN A 44 -6.65 9.87 -10.96
N GLU A 45 -7.02 10.52 -9.86
CA GLU A 45 -6.08 11.03 -8.87
C GLU A 45 -5.23 9.93 -8.21
N LEU A 46 -5.72 8.69 -8.17
CA LEU A 46 -4.99 7.54 -7.64
C LEU A 46 -3.97 6.98 -8.64
N SER A 47 -4.10 7.28 -9.93
CA SER A 47 -3.20 6.74 -10.95
C SER A 47 -1.74 7.11 -10.70
N SER A 48 -1.49 8.36 -10.32
CA SER A 48 -0.13 8.83 -9.99
C SER A 48 0.45 8.10 -8.78
N LEU A 49 -0.36 7.83 -7.74
CA LEU A 49 0.06 7.05 -6.58
C LEU A 49 0.49 5.64 -6.98
N PHE A 50 -0.30 4.97 -7.81
CA PHE A 50 -0.01 3.60 -8.25
C PHE A 50 1.21 3.55 -9.17
N ARG A 51 1.35 4.48 -10.13
CA ARG A 51 2.56 4.60 -10.97
C ARG A 51 3.81 4.81 -10.13
N ASN A 52 3.77 5.77 -9.20
CA ASN A 52 4.92 6.06 -8.34
C ASN A 52 5.31 4.86 -7.48
N THR A 53 4.33 4.08 -7.01
CA THR A 53 4.61 2.83 -6.28
C THR A 53 5.33 1.81 -7.17
N ALA A 54 4.88 1.62 -8.41
CA ALA A 54 5.53 0.72 -9.37
C ALA A 54 6.97 1.17 -9.68
N GLU A 55 7.17 2.46 -9.96
CA GLU A 55 8.50 3.02 -10.22
C GLU A 55 9.43 2.88 -9.02
N PHE A 56 8.95 3.15 -7.81
CA PHE A 56 9.75 2.97 -6.60
C PHE A 56 10.17 1.50 -6.42
N LEU A 57 9.27 0.55 -6.66
CA LEU A 57 9.59 -0.88 -6.57
C LEU A 57 10.57 -1.34 -7.66
N LYS A 58 10.63 -0.66 -8.81
CA LYS A 58 11.66 -0.92 -9.83
C LYS A 58 13.03 -0.45 -9.37
N THR A 59 13.11 0.66 -8.63
CA THR A 59 14.37 1.21 -8.13
C THR A 59 14.83 0.57 -6.83
N ASP A 60 13.91 0.28 -5.93
CA ASP A 60 14.12 -0.33 -4.62
C ASP A 60 13.06 -1.43 -4.36
N PRO A 61 13.34 -2.67 -4.81
CA PRO A 61 12.44 -3.82 -4.65
C PRO A 61 12.11 -4.18 -3.19
N ASP A 62 12.96 -3.79 -2.23
CA ASP A 62 12.81 -4.13 -0.81
C ASP A 62 12.38 -2.92 0.04
N SER A 63 11.85 -1.88 -0.62
CA SER A 63 11.51 -0.61 0.03
C SER A 63 10.68 -0.77 1.30
N LYS A 64 11.29 -0.40 2.43
CA LYS A 64 10.61 -0.33 3.72
C LYS A 64 9.44 0.65 3.68
N LEU A 65 9.61 1.79 3.00
CA LEU A 65 8.57 2.80 2.86
C LEU A 65 7.35 2.26 2.11
N ILE A 66 7.56 1.56 0.98
CA ILE A 66 6.45 1.00 0.21
C ILE A 66 5.74 -0.11 0.99
N LYS A 67 6.49 -1.00 1.67
CA LYS A 67 5.90 -2.04 2.54
C LYS A 67 5.13 -1.44 3.72
N PHE A 68 5.66 -0.39 4.33
CA PHE A 68 5.01 0.34 5.42
C PHE A 68 3.67 0.94 4.96
N ASN A 69 3.66 1.64 3.81
CA ASN A 69 2.44 2.21 3.24
C ASN A 69 1.42 1.14 2.83
N ALA A 70 1.87 0.00 2.32
CA ALA A 70 0.99 -1.12 2.00
C ALA A 70 0.34 -1.72 3.27
N TRP A 71 1.09 -1.91 4.35
CA TRP A 71 0.51 -2.36 5.62
C TRP A 71 -0.41 -1.32 6.27
N LEU A 72 -0.12 -0.03 6.15
CA LEU A 72 -1.06 1.02 6.59
C LEU A 72 -2.39 0.91 5.86
N TRP A 73 -2.34 0.71 4.55
CA TRP A 73 -3.55 0.52 3.76
C TRP A 73 -4.36 -0.68 4.27
N VAL A 74 -3.72 -1.82 4.54
CA VAL A 74 -4.38 -3.00 5.13
C VAL A 74 -4.97 -2.68 6.51
N TYR A 75 -4.22 -1.99 7.38
CA TYR A 75 -4.65 -1.63 8.73
C TYR A 75 -5.92 -0.76 8.72
N TYR A 76 -5.96 0.27 7.87
CA TYR A 76 -7.07 1.21 7.82
C TYR A 76 -8.30 0.66 7.08
N GLN A 77 -8.12 -0.23 6.11
CA GLN A 77 -9.24 -0.75 5.29
C GLN A 77 -9.90 -1.98 5.90
N THR A 78 -9.20 -2.77 6.72
CA THR A 78 -9.76 -3.99 7.28
C THR A 78 -10.78 -3.72 8.39
N ARG A 79 -11.87 -4.50 8.38
CA ARG A 79 -12.83 -4.60 9.50
C ARG A 79 -12.52 -5.78 10.44
N ASP A 80 -11.63 -6.67 10.03
CA ASP A 80 -11.23 -7.83 10.82
C ASP A 80 -10.13 -7.43 11.82
N GLN A 81 -10.41 -7.65 13.09
CA GLN A 81 -9.52 -7.28 14.20
C GLN A 81 -8.17 -8.03 14.15
N ARG A 82 -8.16 -9.30 13.75
CA ARG A 82 -6.93 -10.09 13.64
C ARG A 82 -6.04 -9.58 12.52
N VAL A 83 -6.65 -9.20 11.39
CA VAL A 83 -5.91 -8.58 10.27
C VAL A 83 -5.35 -7.22 10.69
N ARG A 84 -6.12 -6.43 11.45
CA ARG A 84 -5.67 -5.13 11.98
C ARG A 84 -4.48 -5.28 12.92
N GLU A 85 -4.54 -6.24 13.85
CA GLU A 85 -3.44 -6.54 14.78
C GLU A 85 -2.18 -7.01 14.04
N ARG A 86 -2.33 -7.89 13.05
CA ARG A 86 -1.22 -8.32 12.21
C ARG A 86 -0.59 -7.14 11.45
N ALA A 87 -1.40 -6.31 10.80
CA ALA A 87 -0.89 -5.14 10.08
C ALA A 87 -0.11 -4.19 11.01
N GLN A 88 -0.63 -3.94 12.22
CA GLN A 88 0.09 -3.17 13.24
C GLN A 88 1.44 -3.82 13.60
N GLN A 89 1.49 -5.13 13.83
CA GLN A 89 2.75 -5.82 14.15
C GLN A 89 3.78 -5.68 13.03
N GLU A 90 3.37 -5.83 11.77
CA GLU A 90 4.26 -5.70 10.61
C GLU A 90 4.73 -4.26 10.42
N ILE A 91 3.86 -3.26 10.65
CA ILE A 91 4.25 -1.84 10.67
C ILE A 91 5.36 -1.59 11.69
N LEU A 92 5.22 -2.12 12.91
CA LEU A 92 6.22 -1.97 13.97
C LEU A 92 7.54 -2.68 13.64
N LYS A 93 7.49 -3.88 13.03
CA LYS A 93 8.69 -4.60 12.57
C LYS A 93 9.48 -3.84 11.51
N LEU A 94 8.80 -3.06 10.68
CA LEU A 94 9.43 -2.20 9.68
C LEU A 94 10.08 -0.93 10.28
N GLY A 95 10.00 -0.75 11.60
CA GLY A 95 10.50 0.44 12.30
C GLY A 95 9.45 1.54 12.44
N GLY A 96 8.19 1.25 12.11
CA GLY A 96 7.07 2.14 12.37
C GLY A 96 6.88 2.38 13.86
N LYS A 97 6.44 3.58 14.24
CA LYS A 97 6.08 3.94 15.61
C LYS A 97 4.61 4.31 15.68
N VAL A 98 3.98 4.00 16.81
CA VAL A 98 2.60 4.42 17.10
C VAL A 98 2.66 5.77 17.80
N GLU A 99 1.92 6.71 17.27
CA GLU A 99 1.66 8.01 17.88
C GLU A 99 0.16 8.13 18.15
N MET A 100 -0.21 8.75 19.27
CA MET A 100 -1.59 9.09 19.55
C MET A 100 -1.83 10.51 19.06
N SER A 101 -2.78 10.73 18.17
CA SER A 101 -3.20 12.08 17.83
C SER A 101 -4.04 12.71 18.95
N GLU A 102 -4.19 14.03 18.90
CA GLU A 102 -4.94 14.81 19.88
C GLU A 102 -6.42 14.38 20.01
N ASP A 103 -6.97 13.78 18.95
CA ASP A 103 -8.31 13.20 18.88
C ASP A 103 -8.42 11.78 19.50
N GLY A 104 -7.30 11.21 19.97
CA GLY A 104 -7.23 9.87 20.54
C GLY A 104 -7.08 8.74 19.50
N GLU A 105 -6.92 9.05 18.23
CA GLU A 105 -6.66 8.05 17.20
C GLU A 105 -5.19 7.59 17.17
N LYS A 106 -4.99 6.31 16.81
CA LYS A 106 -3.64 5.77 16.57
C LYS A 106 -3.19 6.15 15.16
N ARG A 107 -2.06 6.84 15.09
CA ARG A 107 -1.32 7.12 13.85
C ARG A 107 -0.01 6.35 13.85
N PHE A 108 0.47 6.03 12.66
CA PHE A 108 1.75 5.35 12.49
C PHE A 108 2.68 6.24 11.67
N VAL A 109 3.91 6.36 12.14
CA VAL A 109 4.97 7.11 11.46
C VAL A 109 6.17 6.22 11.21
N LEU A 110 6.91 6.48 10.14
CA LEU A 110 8.18 5.82 9.84
C LEU A 110 9.31 6.86 9.95
N PRO A 111 10.04 6.91 11.08
CA PRO A 111 10.99 8.00 11.36
C PRO A 111 12.16 8.10 10.36
N ASP A 112 12.62 6.97 9.84
CA ASP A 112 13.76 6.88 8.92
C ASP A 112 13.32 6.55 7.48
N ALA A 113 12.18 7.10 7.03
CA ALA A 113 11.72 6.92 5.65
C ALA A 113 12.66 7.54 4.59
N SER A 114 13.66 8.30 5.03
CA SER A 114 14.60 9.06 4.21
C SER A 114 16.01 8.45 4.24
N LYS A 115 16.23 7.28 3.65
CA LYS A 115 17.56 6.86 3.18
C LYS A 115 17.45 5.97 1.95
#